data_AF-A0A4V4HE69-F1
#
_entry.id   AF-A0A4V4HE69-F1
#
_cell.length_a   1.000
_cell.length_b   1.000
_cell.length_c   1.000
_cell.angle_alpha   90.00
_cell.angle_beta   90.00
_cell.angle_gamma   90.00
#
_symmetry.space_group_name_H-M   'P 1'
#
loop_
_entity.id
_entity.type
_entity.pdbx_description
1 polymer ?
#
loop_
_entity_poly.entity_id
_entity_poly.type
_entity_poly.pdbx_seq_one_letter_code
_entity_poly.pdbx_strand_id
1 'polypeptide(L)'
;MGPGNRLGYFVSNPLFAERLLRATEVTTQAPGGWSQSIIEEHLTSWKHEGLLRWFHGLRNIYKTRRDWLHSLSGLPQMESQMMDYITLPKGYGSDRDAEKKYMFSFSAPKGGMFLWIKLNLKSNPNYHAVKLSGEANPEGVLETKIWMEMIQEKILLAPGSYYIPIVGPNERNKREGGAAFFRLSFSFETQDDMETGVKRMASVFERSWSTEDPSTSN
;
A
#
# COMPACT_ATOMS: atom_id res chain seq x y z
N MET A 1 6.68 22.93 2.22
CA MET A 1 7.06 22.26 0.95
C MET A 1 5.95 21.32 0.53
N GLY A 2 5.61 21.23 -0.77
CA GLY A 2 4.56 20.32 -1.23
C GLY A 2 4.74 19.86 -2.69
N PRO A 3 4.03 18.80 -3.12
CA PRO A 3 4.18 18.23 -4.47
C PRO A 3 3.92 19.23 -5.60
N GLY A 4 3.04 20.21 -5.36
CA GLY A 4 2.68 21.25 -6.33
C GLY A 4 3.82 22.20 -6.70
N ASN A 5 4.90 22.26 -5.91
CA ASN A 5 6.04 23.13 -6.22
C ASN A 5 6.84 22.66 -7.44
N ARG A 6 6.69 21.39 -7.85
CA ARG A 6 7.39 20.78 -8.99
C ARG A 6 8.92 20.97 -8.94
N LEU A 7 9.48 20.96 -7.73
CA LEU A 7 10.89 21.23 -7.48
C LEU A 7 11.58 19.97 -6.93
N GLY A 8 12.78 19.68 -7.43
CA GLY A 8 13.62 18.58 -7.00
C GLY A 8 15.06 18.80 -7.47
N TYR A 9 15.98 17.93 -7.05
CA TYR A 9 17.38 17.97 -7.45
C TYR A 9 17.92 16.54 -7.59
N PHE A 10 19.02 16.39 -8.33
CA PHE A 10 19.78 15.15 -8.42
C PHE A 10 21.16 15.34 -7.78
N VAL A 11 21.70 14.27 -7.21
CA VAL A 11 23.08 14.20 -6.74
C VAL A 11 23.77 13.12 -7.57
N SER A 12 24.80 13.49 -8.32
CA SER A 12 25.45 12.58 -9.27
C SER A 12 26.91 12.93 -9.51
N ASN A 13 27.65 11.98 -10.10
CA ASN A 13 28.98 12.26 -10.65
C ASN A 13 28.90 13.36 -11.74
N PRO A 14 29.89 14.26 -11.86
CA PRO A 14 29.91 15.30 -12.88
C PRO A 14 29.68 14.80 -14.31
N LEU A 15 30.20 13.62 -14.64
CA LEU A 15 30.05 12.97 -15.95
C LEU A 15 28.57 12.66 -16.30
N PHE A 16 27.73 12.42 -15.29
CA PHE A 16 26.29 12.22 -15.49
C PHE A 16 25.50 13.51 -15.34
N ALA A 17 25.96 14.42 -14.47
CA ALA A 17 25.33 15.72 -14.27
C ALA A 17 25.26 16.53 -15.57
N GLU A 18 26.36 16.57 -16.33
CA GLU A 18 26.42 17.26 -17.62
C GLU A 18 25.36 16.73 -18.60
N ARG A 19 25.27 15.41 -18.74
CA ARG A 19 24.29 14.77 -19.64
C ARG A 19 22.85 15.02 -19.21
N LEU A 20 22.56 14.96 -17.91
CA LEU A 20 21.23 15.26 -17.37
C LEU A 20 20.86 16.72 -17.62
N LEU A 21 21.79 17.66 -17.43
CA LEU A 21 21.56 19.08 -17.70
C LEU A 21 21.26 19.33 -19.19
N ARG A 22 22.06 18.77 -20.10
CA ARG A 22 21.79 18.86 -21.55
C ARG A 22 20.42 18.32 -21.93
N ALA A 23 20.00 17.20 -21.34
CA ALA A 23 18.66 16.66 -21.55
C ALA A 23 17.57 17.63 -21.04
N THR A 24 17.77 18.26 -19.88
CA THR A 24 16.81 19.25 -19.36
C THR A 24 16.73 20.51 -20.23
N GLU A 25 17.83 21.02 -20.78
CA GLU A 25 17.86 22.22 -21.63
C GLU A 25 16.90 22.13 -22.84
N VAL A 26 16.73 20.94 -23.41
CA VAL A 26 15.84 20.69 -24.56
C VAL A 26 14.47 20.12 -24.20
N THR A 27 14.21 19.83 -22.92
CA THR A 27 12.94 19.26 -22.45
C THR A 27 12.25 20.17 -21.45
N THR A 28 12.48 19.96 -20.16
CA THR A 28 11.77 20.63 -19.06
C THR A 28 12.40 21.97 -18.65
N GLN A 29 13.59 22.28 -19.16
CA GLN A 29 14.40 23.43 -18.77
C GLN A 29 14.63 23.47 -17.25
N ALA A 30 14.56 24.65 -16.65
CA ALA A 30 14.67 24.86 -15.21
C ALA A 30 13.29 24.78 -14.51
N PRO A 31 13.25 24.41 -13.21
CA PRO A 31 12.03 24.51 -12.41
C PRO A 31 11.48 25.94 -12.38
N GLY A 32 10.19 26.11 -12.11
CA GLY A 32 9.56 27.44 -12.08
C GLY A 32 10.25 28.40 -11.09
N GLY A 33 10.63 29.59 -11.54
CA GLY A 33 11.39 30.57 -10.74
C GLY A 33 10.69 30.94 -9.43
N TRP A 34 9.36 31.09 -9.45
CA TRP A 34 8.57 31.32 -8.23
C TRP A 34 8.69 30.19 -7.21
N SER A 35 8.63 28.93 -7.65
CA SER A 35 8.82 27.78 -6.77
C SER A 35 10.22 27.77 -6.17
N GLN A 36 11.24 28.15 -6.95
CA GLN A 36 12.61 28.26 -6.47
C GLN A 36 12.72 29.34 -5.38
N SER A 37 12.30 30.58 -5.67
CA SER A 37 12.43 31.71 -4.74
C SER A 37 11.66 31.50 -3.43
N ILE A 38 10.43 30.97 -3.48
CA ILE A 38 9.64 30.72 -2.27
C ILE A 38 10.31 29.65 -1.39
N ILE A 39 10.82 28.57 -2.00
CA ILE A 39 11.46 27.49 -1.25
C ILE A 39 12.83 27.93 -0.74
N GLU A 40 13.59 28.68 -1.53
CA GLU A 40 14.87 29.25 -1.13
C GLU A 40 14.73 30.18 0.08
N GLU A 41 13.78 31.11 0.04
CA GLU A 41 13.50 32.03 1.16
C GLU A 41 13.06 31.25 2.42
N HIS A 42 12.24 30.21 2.24
CA HIS A 42 11.79 29.38 3.34
C HIS A 42 12.94 28.56 3.97
N LEU A 43 13.82 27.98 3.15
CA LEU A 43 14.98 27.22 3.63
C LEU A 43 16.03 28.14 4.27
N THR A 44 16.22 29.35 3.72
CA THR A 44 17.15 30.35 4.26
C THR A 44 16.68 30.87 5.61
N SER A 45 15.40 31.18 5.75
CA SER A 45 14.81 31.62 7.03
C SER A 45 14.84 30.52 8.11
N TRP A 46 14.59 29.26 7.73
CA TRP A 46 14.65 28.13 8.65
C TRP A 46 16.07 27.73 9.03
N LYS A 47 17.05 28.00 8.15
CA LYS A 47 18.41 27.45 8.22
C LYS A 47 18.37 25.92 8.33
N HIS A 48 19.53 25.32 8.60
CA HIS A 48 19.63 23.87 8.79
C HIS A 48 18.83 23.37 10.00
N GLU A 49 18.83 24.11 11.11
CA GLU A 49 18.18 23.70 12.36
C GLU A 49 16.65 23.65 12.24
N GLY A 50 16.03 24.66 11.61
CA GLY A 50 14.59 24.70 11.36
C GLY A 50 14.16 23.58 10.43
N LEU A 51 14.95 23.30 9.40
CA LEU A 51 14.69 22.18 8.48
C LEU A 51 14.74 20.82 9.19
N LEU A 52 15.75 20.58 10.03
CA LEU A 52 15.84 19.34 10.81
C LEU A 52 14.67 19.21 11.78
N ARG A 53 14.29 20.29 12.46
CA ARG A 53 13.11 20.32 13.35
C ARG A 53 11.83 19.96 12.58
N TRP A 54 11.66 20.51 11.39
CA TRP A 54 10.55 20.16 10.51
C TRP A 54 10.55 18.68 10.13
N PHE A 55 11.70 18.09 9.77
CA PHE A 55 11.80 16.66 9.49
C PHE A 55 11.47 15.79 10.71
N HIS A 56 11.87 16.18 11.92
CA HIS A 56 11.47 15.48 13.14
C HIS A 56 9.95 15.53 13.35
N GLY A 57 9.33 16.69 13.13
CA GLY A 57 7.87 16.82 13.15
C GLY A 57 7.19 15.91 12.14
N LEU A 58 7.67 15.91 10.89
CA LEU A 58 7.15 15.07 9.82
C LEU A 58 7.28 13.58 10.17
N ARG A 59 8.43 13.14 10.67
CA ARG A 59 8.66 11.77 11.15
C ARG A 59 7.63 11.38 12.22
N ASN A 60 7.39 12.26 13.20
CA ASN A 60 6.45 11.99 14.28
C ASN A 60 5.01 11.86 13.75
N ILE A 61 4.59 12.75 12.85
CA ILE A 61 3.25 12.69 12.24
C ILE A 61 3.05 11.36 11.48
N TYR A 62 4.01 10.98 10.63
CA TYR A 62 3.91 9.73 9.87
C TYR A 62 4.03 8.49 10.75
N LYS A 63 4.80 8.55 11.84
CA LYS A 63 4.86 7.49 12.85
C LYS A 63 3.49 7.30 13.50
N THR A 64 2.86 8.37 13.98
CA THR A 64 1.53 8.31 14.61
C THR A 64 0.49 7.75 13.64
N ARG A 65 0.44 8.23 12.39
CA ARG A 65 -0.51 7.74 11.37
C ARG A 65 -0.31 6.26 11.04
N ARG A 66 0.94 5.79 10.97
CA ARG A 66 1.26 4.37 10.81
C ARG A 66 0.76 3.55 12.00
N ASP A 67 1.01 4.03 13.21
CA ASP A 67 0.65 3.33 14.44
C ASP A 67 -0.88 3.23 14.59
N TRP A 68 -1.63 4.25 14.14
CA TRP A 68 -3.09 4.16 13.99
C TRP A 68 -3.48 3.02 13.06
N LEU A 69 -3.00 3.01 11.81
CA LEU A 69 -3.34 1.95 10.85
C LEU A 69 -3.02 0.54 11.38
N HIS A 70 -1.90 0.41 12.09
CA HIS A 70 -1.49 -0.85 12.69
C HIS A 70 -2.41 -1.30 13.82
N SER A 71 -2.77 -0.38 14.74
CA SER A 71 -3.66 -0.64 15.87
C SER A 71 -5.12 -0.88 15.48
N LEU A 72 -5.55 -0.34 14.34
CA LEU A 72 -6.95 -0.28 13.93
C LEU A 72 -7.45 -1.51 13.19
N SER A 73 -6.63 -2.53 12.96
CA SER A 73 -7.12 -3.79 12.42
C SER A 73 -8.16 -4.36 13.38
N GLY A 74 -9.45 -4.21 13.07
CA GLY A 74 -10.55 -4.82 13.82
C GLY A 74 -10.58 -6.35 13.76
N LEU A 75 -9.45 -6.98 13.43
CA LEU A 75 -9.28 -8.42 13.27
C LEU A 75 -8.14 -8.88 14.19
N PRO A 76 -8.21 -10.11 14.74
CA PRO A 76 -7.16 -10.65 15.61
C PRO A 76 -5.82 -10.67 14.85
N GLN A 77 -4.90 -9.81 15.26
CA GLN A 77 -3.52 -9.87 14.80
C GLN A 77 -2.73 -10.81 15.70
N MET A 78 -1.96 -11.70 15.09
CA MET A 78 -0.99 -12.52 15.78
C MET A 78 0.40 -12.23 15.22
N GLU A 79 1.37 -12.05 16.11
CA GLU A 79 2.77 -11.99 15.72
C GLU A 79 3.23 -13.40 15.35
N SER A 80 3.72 -13.60 14.13
CA SER A 80 4.22 -14.89 13.67
C SER A 80 5.74 -14.84 13.58
N GLN A 81 6.41 -15.94 13.97
CA GLN A 81 7.87 -16.05 13.89
C GLN A 81 8.40 -15.94 12.44
N MET A 82 7.54 -16.15 11.44
CA MET A 82 7.89 -16.17 10.02
C MET A 82 7.40 -14.93 9.25
N MET A 83 6.41 -14.20 9.77
CA MET A 83 5.78 -13.01 9.17
C MET A 83 5.44 -12.03 10.30
N ASP A 84 5.82 -10.74 10.19
CA ASP A 84 5.66 -9.79 11.31
C ASP A 84 4.24 -9.81 11.90
N TYR A 85 3.20 -9.69 11.06
CA TYR A 85 1.81 -9.74 11.50
C TYR A 85 0.95 -10.56 10.54
N ILE A 86 0.11 -11.43 11.11
CA ILE A 86 -0.93 -12.17 10.40
C ILE A 86 -2.31 -11.83 10.94
N THR A 87 -3.32 -11.92 10.09
CA THR A 87 -4.72 -11.69 10.47
C THR A 87 -5.54 -12.96 10.22
N LEU A 88 -6.23 -13.42 11.27
CA LEU A 88 -7.02 -14.64 11.27
C LEU A 88 -8.54 -14.35 11.22
N PRO A 89 -9.35 -15.26 10.62
CA PRO A 89 -10.80 -15.18 10.73
C PRO A 89 -11.26 -15.36 12.19
N LYS A 90 -12.43 -14.81 12.53
CA LYS A 90 -13.06 -15.00 13.84
C LYS A 90 -13.22 -16.50 14.16
N GLY A 91 -12.84 -16.91 15.38
CA GLY A 91 -12.89 -18.31 15.83
C GLY A 91 -11.63 -19.12 15.58
N TYR A 92 -10.64 -18.56 14.86
CA TYR A 92 -9.30 -19.14 14.70
C TYR A 92 -8.27 -18.27 15.42
N GLY A 93 -7.31 -18.91 16.10
CA GLY A 93 -6.33 -18.21 16.94
C GLY A 93 -5.24 -19.10 17.52
N SER A 94 -5.14 -20.35 17.07
CA SER A 94 -4.08 -21.25 17.50
C SER A 94 -2.86 -21.15 16.58
N ASP A 95 -1.67 -21.45 17.09
CA ASP A 95 -0.43 -21.47 16.29
C ASP A 95 -0.52 -22.39 15.06
N ARG A 96 -1.36 -23.41 15.10
CA ARG A 96 -1.59 -24.33 13.96
C ARG A 96 -2.42 -23.70 12.85
N ASP A 97 -3.32 -22.77 13.18
CA ASP A 97 -4.16 -22.06 12.21
C ASP A 97 -3.37 -20.94 11.50
N ALA A 98 -2.36 -20.38 12.19
CA ALA A 98 -1.50 -19.31 11.71
C ALA A 98 -0.80 -19.62 10.38
N GLU A 99 -0.45 -20.88 10.12
CA GLU A 99 0.26 -21.27 8.89
C GLU A 99 -0.66 -21.41 7.66
N LYS A 100 -1.94 -21.79 7.86
CA LYS A 100 -2.82 -22.21 6.75
C LYS A 100 -4.07 -21.37 6.57
N LYS A 101 -4.60 -20.77 7.65
CA LYS A 101 -5.93 -20.16 7.67
C LYS A 101 -5.94 -18.65 7.78
N TYR A 102 -4.77 -18.00 7.84
CA TYR A 102 -4.70 -16.54 7.83
C TYR A 102 -5.27 -15.97 6.52
N MET A 103 -5.95 -14.83 6.63
CA MET A 103 -6.54 -14.10 5.50
C MET A 103 -5.47 -13.26 4.79
N PHE A 104 -4.72 -12.49 5.57
CA PHE A 104 -3.62 -11.68 5.07
C PHE A 104 -2.50 -11.52 6.09
N SER A 105 -1.31 -11.17 5.59
CA SER A 105 -0.15 -10.82 6.39
C SER A 105 0.43 -9.47 5.95
N PHE A 106 1.16 -8.81 6.85
CA PHE A 106 1.87 -7.57 6.53
C PHE A 106 3.09 -7.38 7.43
N SER A 107 3.99 -6.51 6.98
CA SER A 107 5.14 -6.02 7.74
C SER A 107 4.97 -4.54 8.08
N ALA A 108 5.19 -4.18 9.34
CA ALA A 108 5.06 -2.79 9.77
C ALA A 108 6.13 -1.92 9.07
N PRO A 109 5.76 -0.87 8.31
CA PRO A 109 6.72 -0.11 7.55
C PRO A 109 7.65 0.69 8.46
N LYS A 110 8.96 0.57 8.22
CA LYS A 110 9.99 1.34 8.94
C LYS A 110 10.10 2.79 8.45
N GLY A 111 9.64 3.06 7.23
CA GLY A 111 9.62 4.39 6.65
C GLY A 111 8.66 4.49 5.46
N GLY A 112 8.34 5.72 5.07
CA GLY A 112 7.40 6.01 3.99
C GLY A 112 5.97 6.19 4.49
N MET A 113 5.02 5.97 3.57
CA MET A 113 3.60 6.27 3.78
C MET A 113 2.65 5.16 3.31
N PHE A 114 3.20 3.98 3.01
CA PHE A 114 2.46 2.86 2.48
C PHE A 114 2.61 1.64 3.37
N LEU A 115 1.49 0.91 3.55
CA LEU A 115 1.46 -0.42 4.12
C LEU A 115 1.10 -1.41 3.00
N TRP A 116 1.84 -2.50 2.92
CA TRP A 116 1.56 -3.58 1.97
C TRP A 116 0.97 -4.76 2.72
N ILE A 117 -0.22 -5.19 2.28
CA ILE A 117 -0.81 -6.44 2.75
C ILE A 117 -0.68 -7.50 1.66
N LYS A 118 -0.39 -8.74 2.09
CA LYS A 118 -0.35 -9.93 1.26
C LYS A 118 -1.52 -10.82 1.63
N LEU A 119 -2.46 -10.97 0.70
CA LEU A 119 -3.61 -11.86 0.85
C LEU A 119 -3.19 -13.30 0.59
N ASN A 120 -3.62 -14.22 1.44
CA ASN A 120 -3.49 -15.65 1.24
C ASN A 120 -4.72 -16.17 0.48
N LEU A 121 -4.65 -16.20 -0.84
CA LEU A 121 -5.80 -16.66 -1.64
C LEU A 121 -6.03 -18.16 -1.49
N LYS A 122 -5.00 -18.95 -1.12
CA LYS A 122 -5.13 -20.38 -0.89
C LYS A 122 -6.06 -20.72 0.30
N SER A 123 -6.28 -19.79 1.23
CA SER A 123 -7.25 -19.97 2.31
C SER A 123 -8.65 -19.49 1.95
N ASN A 124 -8.84 -18.87 0.78
CA ASN A 124 -10.11 -18.30 0.35
C ASN A 124 -10.94 -19.34 -0.45
N PRO A 125 -12.18 -19.66 -0.04
CA PRO A 125 -13.04 -20.59 -0.78
C PRO A 125 -13.29 -20.19 -2.24
N ASN A 126 -13.47 -18.88 -2.51
CA ASN A 126 -13.70 -18.35 -3.84
C ASN A 126 -12.50 -18.59 -4.78
N TYR A 127 -11.27 -18.60 -4.25
CA TYR A 127 -10.08 -18.88 -5.05
C TYR A 127 -10.09 -20.30 -5.60
N HIS A 128 -10.53 -21.27 -4.79
CA HIS A 128 -10.65 -22.66 -5.24
C HIS A 128 -11.70 -22.81 -6.34
N ALA A 129 -12.84 -22.14 -6.22
CA ALA A 129 -13.88 -22.14 -7.26
C ALA A 129 -13.37 -21.57 -8.59
N VAL A 130 -12.69 -20.42 -8.56
CA VAL A 130 -12.10 -19.80 -9.77
C VAL A 130 -10.97 -20.64 -10.36
N LYS A 131 -10.19 -21.33 -9.51
CA LYS A 131 -9.15 -22.23 -10.00
C LYS A 131 -9.73 -23.47 -10.69
N LEU A 132 -10.86 -23.97 -10.20
CA LEU A 132 -11.56 -25.12 -10.78
C LEU A 132 -12.23 -24.78 -12.13
N SER A 133 -12.62 -23.52 -12.36
CA SER A 133 -13.20 -23.09 -13.64
C SER A 133 -12.19 -23.03 -14.80
N GLY A 134 -10.90 -23.27 -14.54
CA GLY A 134 -9.86 -23.28 -15.58
C GLY A 134 -9.37 -21.90 -16.03
N GLU A 135 -9.62 -20.86 -15.21
CA GLU A 135 -9.16 -19.50 -15.51
C GLU A 135 -7.63 -19.42 -15.59
N ALA A 136 -7.13 -18.66 -16.57
CA ALA A 136 -5.69 -18.52 -16.80
C ALA A 136 -4.97 -17.72 -15.70
N ASN A 137 -5.68 -16.83 -15.00
CA ASN A 137 -5.15 -15.99 -13.93
C ASN A 137 -6.15 -15.89 -12.76
N PRO A 138 -6.34 -16.98 -11.98
CA PRO A 138 -7.32 -17.02 -10.90
C PRO A 138 -7.02 -15.98 -9.81
N GLU A 139 -5.74 -15.68 -9.56
CA GLU A 139 -5.33 -14.63 -8.62
C GLU A 139 -5.82 -13.24 -9.05
N GLY A 140 -5.68 -12.91 -10.34
CA GLY A 140 -6.11 -11.60 -10.86
C GLY A 140 -7.62 -11.43 -10.88
N VAL A 141 -8.36 -12.49 -11.18
CA VAL A 141 -9.83 -12.48 -11.13
C VAL A 141 -10.31 -12.22 -9.70
N LEU A 142 -9.76 -12.94 -8.73
CA LEU A 142 -10.16 -12.77 -7.33
C LEU A 142 -9.67 -11.43 -6.74
N GLU A 143 -8.46 -10.98 -7.06
CA GLU A 143 -7.96 -9.65 -6.68
C GLU A 143 -8.92 -8.55 -7.19
N THR A 144 -9.36 -8.65 -8.45
CA THR A 144 -10.29 -7.67 -9.05
C THR A 144 -11.65 -7.73 -8.37
N LYS A 145 -12.18 -8.92 -8.08
CA LYS A 145 -13.45 -9.09 -7.35
C LYS A 145 -13.39 -8.43 -5.98
N ILE A 146 -12.39 -8.77 -5.17
CA ILE A 146 -12.19 -8.20 -3.83
C ILE A 146 -12.02 -6.68 -3.90
N TRP A 147 -11.27 -6.18 -4.89
CA TRP A 147 -11.09 -4.74 -5.09
C TRP A 147 -12.41 -4.02 -5.42
N MET A 148 -13.26 -4.61 -6.27
CA MET A 148 -14.58 -4.03 -6.57
C MET A 148 -15.50 -4.04 -5.35
N GLU A 149 -15.45 -5.09 -4.51
CA GLU A 149 -16.19 -5.13 -3.24
C GLU A 149 -15.70 -4.04 -2.26
N MET A 150 -14.38 -3.78 -2.20
CA MET A 150 -13.84 -2.66 -1.42
C MET A 150 -14.35 -1.30 -1.92
N ILE A 151 -14.41 -1.10 -3.24
CA ILE A 151 -14.95 0.12 -3.84
C ILE A 151 -16.43 0.31 -3.48
N GLN A 152 -17.23 -0.77 -3.52
CA GLN A 152 -18.64 -0.75 -3.10
C GLN A 152 -18.79 -0.35 -1.62
N GLU A 153 -17.89 -0.83 -0.76
CA GLU A 153 -17.79 -0.40 0.65
C GLU A 153 -17.11 0.96 0.84
N LYS A 154 -16.89 1.73 -0.25
CA LYS A 154 -16.29 3.07 -0.23
C LYS A 154 -14.89 3.10 0.37
N ILE A 155 -14.08 2.10 0.04
CA ILE A 155 -12.64 2.06 0.33
C ILE A 155 -11.89 1.98 -0.98
N LEU A 156 -10.91 2.86 -1.16
CA LEU A 156 -10.02 2.84 -2.31
C LEU A 156 -8.62 2.39 -1.90
N LEU A 157 -8.29 1.15 -2.21
CA LEU A 157 -6.93 0.63 -2.12
C LEU A 157 -6.33 0.44 -3.53
N ALA A 158 -5.02 0.39 -3.62
CA ALA A 158 -4.34 0.11 -4.88
C ALA A 158 -4.01 -1.39 -4.99
N PRO A 159 -4.52 -2.09 -6.03
CA PRO A 159 -4.16 -3.48 -6.31
C PRO A 159 -2.64 -3.63 -6.55
N GLY A 160 -2.07 -4.71 -6.04
CA GLY A 160 -0.67 -5.04 -6.18
C GLY A 160 -0.28 -5.31 -7.64
N SER A 161 -1.23 -5.81 -8.44
CA SER A 161 -1.03 -6.05 -9.87
C SER A 161 -0.61 -4.82 -10.68
N TYR A 162 -0.89 -3.60 -10.21
CA TYR A 162 -0.45 -2.36 -10.85
C TYR A 162 1.06 -2.10 -10.70
N TYR A 163 1.71 -2.76 -9.74
CA TYR A 163 3.12 -2.58 -9.42
C TYR A 163 4.01 -3.72 -9.96
N ILE A 164 3.44 -4.64 -10.76
CA ILE A 164 4.20 -5.71 -11.38
C ILE A 164 5.06 -5.13 -12.51
N PRO A 165 6.39 -5.29 -12.48
CA PRO A 165 7.26 -4.81 -13.54
C PRO A 165 6.94 -5.48 -14.88
N ILE A 166 6.92 -4.66 -15.93
CA ILE A 166 6.87 -5.11 -17.31
C ILE A 166 8.30 -5.49 -17.71
N VAL A 167 8.50 -6.76 -18.10
CA VAL A 167 9.82 -7.30 -18.46
C VAL A 167 10.03 -7.25 -19.97
N GLY A 168 8.95 -7.30 -20.76
CA GLY A 168 8.97 -7.17 -22.21
C GLY A 168 7.63 -6.67 -22.76
N PRO A 169 7.51 -6.48 -24.08
CA PRO A 169 6.33 -5.89 -24.71
C PRO A 169 5.00 -6.54 -24.30
N ASN A 170 5.01 -7.85 -24.08
CA ASN A 170 3.86 -8.64 -23.62
C ASN A 170 4.19 -9.53 -22.40
N GLU A 171 5.33 -9.31 -21.74
CA GLU A 171 5.79 -10.17 -20.65
C GLU A 171 5.80 -9.38 -19.33
N ARG A 172 5.17 -9.97 -18.32
CA ARG A 172 5.19 -9.46 -16.94
C ARG A 172 5.92 -10.46 -16.07
N ASN A 173 6.55 -9.95 -15.02
CA ASN A 173 7.13 -10.81 -13.99
C ASN A 173 6.07 -11.77 -13.44
N LYS A 174 6.49 -13.00 -13.13
CA LYS A 174 5.61 -14.04 -12.58
C LYS A 174 5.07 -13.58 -11.22
N ARG A 175 3.76 -13.71 -11.05
CA ARG A 175 3.08 -13.49 -9.77
C ARG A 175 3.42 -14.63 -8.81
N GLU A 176 3.40 -14.32 -7.52
CA GLU A 176 3.41 -15.38 -6.51
C GLU A 176 2.07 -16.13 -6.55
N GLY A 177 2.13 -17.43 -6.82
CA GLY A 177 0.92 -18.26 -6.98
C GLY A 177 0.12 -18.38 -5.68
N GLY A 178 -1.19 -18.13 -5.77
CA GLY A 178 -2.11 -18.13 -4.63
C GLY A 178 -1.95 -16.95 -3.67
N ALA A 179 -1.35 -15.85 -4.13
CA ALA A 179 -1.26 -14.61 -3.37
C ALA A 179 -1.72 -13.40 -4.20
N ALA A 180 -2.32 -12.43 -3.53
CA ALA A 180 -2.57 -11.09 -4.06
C ALA A 180 -2.04 -10.05 -3.07
N PHE A 181 -1.82 -8.82 -3.54
CA PHE A 181 -1.29 -7.76 -2.71
C PHE A 181 -2.16 -6.53 -2.83
N PHE A 182 -2.25 -5.75 -1.76
CA PHE A 182 -2.85 -4.42 -1.80
C PHE A 182 -1.94 -3.43 -1.10
N ARG A 183 -1.85 -2.23 -1.66
CA ARG A 183 -1.12 -1.11 -1.07
C ARG A 183 -2.10 -0.13 -0.43
N LEU A 184 -1.97 0.06 0.87
CA LEU A 184 -2.70 1.03 1.67
C LEU A 184 -1.84 2.28 1.87
N SER A 185 -2.46 3.45 1.89
CA SER A 185 -1.80 4.72 2.18
C SER A 185 -2.31 5.30 3.49
N PHE A 186 -1.42 5.83 4.33
CA PHE A 186 -1.78 6.51 5.58
C PHE A 186 -1.36 7.99 5.60
N SER A 187 -1.06 8.58 4.44
CA SER A 187 -0.55 9.95 4.31
C SER A 187 -1.60 11.06 4.36
N PHE A 188 -2.87 10.76 4.06
CA PHE A 188 -3.91 11.77 3.87
C PHE A 188 -4.96 11.75 4.98
N GLU A 189 -5.62 10.61 5.16
CA GLU A 189 -6.81 10.46 6.02
C GLU A 189 -6.62 10.84 7.50
N THR A 190 -7.73 11.20 8.14
CA THR A 190 -7.82 11.39 9.60
C THR A 190 -7.81 10.05 10.33
N GLN A 191 -7.67 10.08 11.66
CA GLN A 191 -7.75 8.85 12.48
C GLN A 191 -9.12 8.17 12.34
N ASP A 192 -10.20 8.93 12.41
CA ASP A 192 -11.58 8.42 12.36
C ASP A 192 -11.93 7.83 10.99
N ASP A 193 -11.48 8.49 9.91
CA ASP A 193 -11.65 7.98 8.54
C ASP A 193 -10.85 6.69 8.34
N MET A 194 -9.65 6.62 8.90
CA MET A 194 -8.80 5.42 8.85
C MET A 194 -9.45 4.26 9.62
N GLU A 195 -10.00 4.51 10.81
CA GLU A 195 -10.74 3.51 11.59
C GLU A 195 -11.96 3.01 10.83
N THR A 196 -12.74 3.92 10.25
CA THR A 196 -13.90 3.58 9.42
C THR A 196 -13.50 2.75 8.21
N GLY A 197 -12.41 3.13 7.54
CA GLY A 197 -11.85 2.41 6.40
C GLY A 197 -11.40 0.99 6.78
N VAL A 198 -10.73 0.82 7.92
CA VAL A 198 -10.29 -0.51 8.36
C VAL A 198 -11.48 -1.40 8.76
N LYS A 199 -12.52 -0.85 9.41
CA LYS A 199 -13.76 -1.59 9.74
C LYS A 199 -14.46 -2.11 8.48
N ARG A 200 -14.61 -1.23 7.47
CA ARG A 200 -15.19 -1.61 6.17
C ARG A 200 -14.33 -2.67 5.46
N MET A 201 -13.00 -2.55 5.53
CA MET A 201 -12.08 -3.50 4.91
C MET A 201 -12.20 -4.88 5.57
N ALA A 202 -12.29 -4.91 6.90
CA ALA A 202 -12.53 -6.13 7.66
C ALA A 202 -13.85 -6.79 7.24
N SER A 203 -14.93 -6.02 7.05
CA SER A 203 -16.22 -6.55 6.56
C SER A 203 -16.11 -7.19 5.18
N VAL A 204 -15.34 -6.61 4.24
CA VAL A 204 -15.11 -7.20 2.91
C VAL A 204 -14.35 -8.52 3.04
N PHE A 205 -13.27 -8.55 3.84
CA PHE A 205 -12.49 -9.77 4.03
C PHE A 205 -13.28 -10.86 4.74
N GLU A 206 -14.08 -10.52 5.76
CA GLU A 206 -14.97 -11.48 6.42
C GLU A 206 -15.96 -12.09 5.43
N ARG A 207 -16.61 -11.30 4.56
CA ARG A 207 -17.50 -11.83 3.51
C ARG A 207 -16.75 -12.70 2.51
N SER A 208 -15.60 -12.23 2.02
CA SER A 208 -14.85 -12.93 0.97
C SER A 208 -14.25 -14.28 1.43
N TRP A 209 -13.95 -14.42 2.73
CA TRP A 209 -13.47 -15.66 3.35
C TRP A 209 -14.57 -16.48 4.04
N SER A 210 -15.80 -15.98 4.11
CA SER A 210 -16.95 -16.77 4.58
C SER A 210 -17.42 -17.73 3.48
N THR A 211 -17.91 -18.90 3.89
CA THR A 211 -18.47 -19.92 2.99
C THR A 211 -19.92 -19.67 2.60
N GLU A 212 -20.55 -18.63 3.14
CA GLU A 212 -21.96 -18.31 2.89
C GLU A 212 -22.11 -17.34 1.72
N ASP A 213 -22.84 -17.80 0.70
CA ASP A 213 -23.21 -17.02 -0.47
C ASP A 213 -24.28 -15.97 -0.06
N PRO A 214 -24.03 -14.65 -0.20
CA PRO A 214 -24.99 -13.61 0.16
C PRO A 214 -26.30 -13.67 -0.65
N SER A 215 -26.33 -14.44 -1.74
CA SER A 215 -27.49 -14.65 -2.61
C SER A 215 -28.57 -15.56 -2.01
N THR A 216 -28.34 -16.12 -0.81
CA THR A 216 -29.30 -17.00 -0.12
C THR A 216 -30.04 -16.33 1.04
N SER A 217 -29.79 -15.04 1.28
CA SER A 217 -30.52 -14.24 2.28
C SER A 217 -31.11 -12.97 1.66
N ASN A 218 -32.15 -13.13 0.85
CA ASN A 218 -33.37 -12.32 0.76
C ASN A 218 -34.18 -12.67 -0.49
#